data_AF-A0A3B5R8X3-F1
#
_entry.id   AF-A0A3B5R8X3-F1
#
_cell.length_a   1.000
_cell.length_b   1.000
_cell.length_c   1.000
_cell.angle_alpha   90.00
_cell.angle_beta   90.00
_cell.angle_gamma   90.00
#
_symmetry.space_group_name_H-M   'P 1'
#
loop_
_entity.id
_entity.type
_entity.pdbx_description
1 polymer ?
#
loop_
_entity_poly.entity_id
_entity_poly.type
_entity_poly.pdbx_seq_one_letter_code
_entity_poly.pdbx_strand_id
1 'polypeptide(L)'
;MEELQDIPHLRNTRHHPTTVQLLEMCKDVSEGMAYLEVQQYIHRDLAARNCLVDSNGTVKVTDFGLSRYVLDDEYTSSAGSKFPVRWSPPEVLLYCKFSSKSDIWAYGVLMWEVYTLGKLPYERLNNTEIVDQVSRGLRLFRPQLANEKIYSIMTSCWSDKADERPTFQELALTVQDLLYELQ
;
A
#
# COMPACT_ATOMS: atom_id res chain seq x y z
N MET A 1 4.57 20.20 20.19
CA MET A 1 4.22 18.90 19.60
C MET A 1 3.77 19.20 18.19
N GLU A 2 4.55 18.80 17.19
CA GLU A 2 4.09 18.91 15.80
C GLU A 2 2.98 17.88 15.59
N GLU A 3 1.87 18.32 15.02
CA GLU A 3 0.75 17.44 14.67
C GLU A 3 1.15 16.59 13.47
N LEU A 4 1.30 15.28 13.71
CA LEU A 4 1.43 14.31 12.64
C LEU A 4 0.11 14.23 11.87
N GLN A 5 0.18 14.30 10.55
CA GLN A 5 -1.00 14.23 9.69
C GLN A 5 -0.96 12.95 8.85
N ASP A 6 -2.13 12.39 8.56
CA ASP A 6 -2.25 11.23 7.69
C ASP A 6 -2.16 11.65 6.21
N ILE A 7 -1.75 10.73 5.33
CA ILE A 7 -1.61 11.01 3.89
C ILE A 7 -2.90 11.55 3.24
N PRO A 8 -4.13 11.08 3.60
CA PRO A 8 -5.36 11.68 3.07
C PRO A 8 -5.49 13.19 3.31
N HIS A 9 -4.78 13.75 4.29
CA HIS A 9 -4.74 15.20 4.54
C HIS A 9 -4.18 16.00 3.34
N LEU A 10 -3.38 15.39 2.46
CA LEU A 10 -2.82 16.02 1.24
C LEU A 10 -3.90 16.60 0.30
N ARG A 11 -5.17 16.19 0.45
CA ARG A 11 -6.32 16.77 -0.26
C ARG A 11 -6.59 18.23 0.09
N ASN A 12 -6.31 18.60 1.32
CA ASN A 12 -6.72 19.87 1.91
C ASN A 12 -5.54 20.84 2.05
N THR A 13 -4.35 20.48 1.56
CA THR A 13 -3.16 21.34 1.64
C THR A 13 -3.22 22.45 0.58
N ARG A 14 -2.79 23.66 0.95
CA ARG A 14 -2.70 24.80 0.02
C ARG A 14 -1.64 24.60 -1.07
N HIS A 15 -0.65 23.77 -0.80
CA HIS A 15 0.38 23.36 -1.74
C HIS A 15 0.29 21.85 -1.92
N HIS A 16 -0.03 21.44 -3.14
CA HIS A 16 0.00 20.03 -3.50
C HIS A 16 1.45 19.56 -3.68
N PRO A 17 1.79 18.37 -3.18
CA PRO A 17 3.11 17.79 -3.37
C PRO A 17 3.41 17.56 -4.86
N THR A 18 4.67 17.71 -5.24
CA THR A 18 5.15 17.35 -6.58
C THR A 18 5.12 15.83 -6.77
N THR A 19 5.19 15.36 -8.02
CA THR A 19 5.26 13.91 -8.30
C THR A 19 6.50 13.25 -7.68
N VAL A 20 7.60 13.99 -7.55
CA VAL A 20 8.81 13.51 -6.87
C VAL A 20 8.55 13.34 -5.38
N GLN A 21 7.93 14.32 -4.72
CA GLN A 21 7.55 14.22 -3.31
C GLN A 21 6.57 13.07 -3.04
N LEU A 22 5.63 12.83 -3.95
CA LEU A 22 4.74 11.66 -3.87
C LEU A 22 5.52 10.33 -3.96
N LEU A 23 6.57 10.27 -4.78
CA LEU A 23 7.43 9.09 -4.87
C LEU A 23 8.32 8.93 -3.63
N GLU A 24 8.80 10.03 -3.04
CA GLU A 24 9.52 10.03 -1.76
C GLU A 24 8.64 9.45 -0.63
N MET A 25 7.36 9.84 -0.56
CA MET A 25 6.41 9.24 0.39
C MET A 25 6.28 7.71 0.21
N CYS A 26 6.24 7.24 -1.05
CA CYS A 26 6.18 5.80 -1.34
C CYS A 26 7.48 5.09 -0.94
N LYS A 27 8.63 5.72 -1.17
CA LYS A 27 9.94 5.22 -0.75
C LYS A 27 9.99 4.98 0.76
N ASP A 28 9.65 6.00 1.55
CA ASP A 28 9.67 5.93 3.01
C ASP A 28 8.80 4.78 3.55
N VAL A 29 7.60 4.61 2.98
CA VAL A 29 6.71 3.48 3.32
C VAL A 29 7.33 2.15 2.93
N SER A 30 7.90 2.03 1.72
CA SER A 30 8.51 0.78 1.25
C SER A 30 9.72 0.36 2.10
N GLU A 31 10.54 1.31 2.56
CA GLU A 31 11.67 1.05 3.46
C GLU A 31 11.20 0.58 4.84
N GLY A 32 10.16 1.22 5.38
CA GLY A 32 9.54 0.81 6.64
C GLY A 32 8.95 -0.61 6.56
N MET A 33 8.26 -0.93 5.46
CA MET A 33 7.69 -2.25 5.24
C MET A 33 8.74 -3.32 4.94
N ALA A 34 9.84 -2.98 4.25
CA ALA A 34 10.97 -3.89 4.05
C ALA A 34 11.60 -4.30 5.40
N TYR A 35 11.69 -3.36 6.35
CA TYR A 35 12.12 -3.69 7.69
C TYR A 35 11.18 -4.69 8.37
N LEU A 36 9.86 -4.48 8.31
CA LEU A 36 8.88 -5.39 8.91
C LEU A 36 8.92 -6.80 8.28
N GLU A 37 9.04 -6.87 6.95
CA GLU A 37 9.17 -8.12 6.20
C GLU A 37 10.38 -8.93 6.71
N VAL A 38 11.54 -8.30 6.88
CA VAL A 38 12.75 -8.94 7.44
C VAL A 38 12.56 -9.36 8.90
N GLN A 39 11.81 -8.58 9.69
CA GLN A 39 11.46 -8.93 11.07
C GLN A 39 10.32 -9.97 11.17
N GLN A 40 9.84 -10.50 10.04
CA GLN A 40 8.74 -11.48 9.98
C GLN A 40 7.44 -10.94 10.60
N TYR A 41 7.17 -9.65 10.43
CA TYR A 41 5.94 -9.00 10.80
C TYR A 41 5.08 -8.72 9.57
N ILE A 42 3.83 -9.21 9.61
CA ILE A 42 2.80 -8.86 8.64
C ILE A 42 1.97 -7.71 9.25
N HIS A 43 1.85 -6.60 8.54
CA HIS A 43 1.13 -5.41 8.98
C HIS A 43 -0.39 -5.63 8.98
N ARG A 44 -0.94 -6.21 7.91
CA ARG A 44 -2.36 -6.57 7.72
C ARG A 44 -3.35 -5.40 7.56
N ASP A 45 -2.89 -4.16 7.66
CA ASP A 45 -3.73 -2.97 7.48
C ASP A 45 -2.94 -1.80 6.89
N LEU A 46 -2.01 -2.09 5.97
CA LEU A 46 -1.26 -1.04 5.29
C LEU A 46 -2.18 -0.21 4.41
N ALA A 47 -2.25 1.10 4.68
CA ALA A 47 -3.07 2.05 3.94
C ALA A 47 -2.57 3.47 4.21
N ALA A 48 -2.95 4.42 3.34
CA ALA A 48 -2.56 5.83 3.49
C ALA A 48 -2.98 6.44 4.85
N ARG A 49 -4.14 6.04 5.39
CA ARG A 49 -4.62 6.46 6.73
C ARG A 49 -3.74 5.98 7.90
N ASN A 50 -2.98 4.90 7.67
CA ASN A 50 -2.09 4.28 8.65
C ASN A 50 -0.62 4.66 8.36
N CYS A 51 -0.42 5.81 7.71
CA CYS A 51 0.87 6.43 7.49
C CYS A 51 0.81 7.88 7.98
N LEU A 52 1.80 8.28 8.78
CA LEU A 52 1.91 9.62 9.33
C LEU A 52 3.04 10.37 8.66
N VAL A 53 2.81 11.64 8.37
CA VAL A 53 3.79 12.55 7.78
C VAL A 53 4.29 13.52 8.86
N ASP A 54 5.61 13.62 9.02
CA ASP A 54 6.22 14.61 9.92
C ASP A 54 6.49 15.96 9.24
N SER A 55 6.98 16.94 10.00
CA SER A 55 7.21 18.31 9.53
C SER A 55 8.24 18.42 8.41
N ASN A 56 9.11 17.42 8.25
CA ASN A 56 10.09 17.36 7.17
C ASN A 56 9.53 16.67 5.93
N GLY A 57 8.26 16.23 5.96
CA GLY A 57 7.63 15.48 4.88
C GLY A 57 7.96 13.98 4.89
N THR A 58 8.66 13.49 5.93
CA THR A 58 9.01 12.06 6.05
C THR A 58 7.77 11.26 6.46
N VAL A 59 7.54 10.14 5.79
CA VAL A 59 6.41 9.25 6.06
C VAL A 59 6.82 8.09 6.97
N LYS A 60 5.97 7.77 7.95
CA LYS A 60 6.16 6.65 8.87
C LYS A 60 4.92 5.78 8.91
N VAL A 61 5.11 4.48 8.71
CA VAL A 61 4.06 3.47 8.86
C VAL A 61 3.68 3.36 10.34
N THR A 62 2.37 3.32 10.61
CA THR A 62 1.80 3.27 11.97
C THR A 62 0.66 2.27 12.06
N ASP A 63 0.03 2.20 13.23
CA ASP A 63 -1.10 1.33 13.55
C ASP A 63 -0.84 -0.17 13.34
N PHE A 64 0.05 -0.69 14.17
CA PHE A 64 0.38 -2.10 14.25
C PHE A 64 -0.67 -2.93 15.03
N GLY A 65 -1.88 -2.39 15.26
CA GLY A 65 -2.91 -3.02 16.09
C GLY A 65 -3.40 -4.37 15.55
N LEU A 66 -3.29 -4.58 14.24
CA LEU A 66 -3.59 -5.86 13.58
C LEU A 66 -2.34 -6.67 13.23
N SER A 67 -1.15 -6.13 13.45
CA SER A 67 0.09 -6.76 13.02
C SER A 67 0.37 -8.05 13.79
N ARG A 68 1.06 -8.98 13.12
CA ARG A 68 1.37 -10.30 13.65
C ARG A 68 2.80 -10.69 13.30
N TYR A 69 3.51 -11.22 14.29
CA TYR A 69 4.76 -11.95 14.06
C TYR A 69 4.43 -13.35 13.53
N VAL A 70 5.02 -13.74 12.40
CA VAL A 70 4.70 -14.98 11.68
C VAL A 70 5.97 -15.59 11.08
N LEU A 71 6.42 -16.72 11.62
CA LEU A 71 7.69 -17.36 11.23
C LEU A 71 7.72 -17.83 9.76
N ASP A 72 6.62 -18.39 9.27
CA ASP A 72 6.54 -18.99 7.92
C ASP A 72 5.80 -18.09 6.91
N ASP A 73 5.70 -16.79 7.19
CA ASP A 73 5.06 -15.78 6.34
C ASP A 73 3.62 -16.09 5.89
N GLU A 74 2.92 -17.00 6.57
CA GLU A 74 1.51 -17.31 6.31
C GLU A 74 0.71 -17.29 7.62
N TYR A 75 -0.35 -16.49 7.63
CA TYR A 75 -1.30 -16.42 8.74
C TYR A 75 -2.73 -16.47 8.21
N THR A 76 -3.47 -17.52 8.60
CA THR A 76 -4.90 -17.61 8.30
C THR A 76 -5.70 -17.10 9.49
N SER A 77 -6.49 -16.04 9.28
CA SER A 77 -7.35 -15.49 10.34
C SER A 77 -8.67 -16.27 10.46
N SER A 78 -9.33 -16.18 11.62
CA SER A 78 -10.62 -16.82 11.85
C SER A 78 -11.71 -16.22 10.97
N ALA A 79 -12.65 -17.05 10.50
CA ALA A 79 -13.79 -16.60 9.72
C ALA A 79 -14.58 -15.50 10.44
N GLY A 80 -14.93 -14.42 9.71
CA GLY A 80 -15.66 -13.27 10.27
C GLY A 80 -14.77 -12.18 10.88
N SER A 81 -13.44 -12.33 10.85
CA SER A 81 -12.52 -11.26 11.23
C SER A 81 -12.71 -10.05 10.31
N LYS A 82 -12.74 -8.84 10.90
CA LYS A 82 -12.80 -7.59 10.12
C LYS A 82 -11.41 -7.28 9.54
N PHE A 83 -11.37 -6.91 8.26
CA PHE A 83 -10.15 -6.51 7.55
C PHE A 83 -10.47 -5.44 6.49
N PRO A 84 -9.46 -4.68 6.02
CA PRO A 84 -9.67 -3.58 5.07
C PRO A 84 -9.93 -4.08 3.63
N VAL A 85 -11.20 -4.37 3.31
CA VAL A 85 -11.61 -4.96 2.01
C VAL A 85 -10.99 -4.27 0.78
N ARG A 86 -10.93 -2.92 0.75
CA ARG A 86 -10.44 -2.17 -0.43
C ARG A 86 -8.93 -2.27 -0.66
N TRP A 87 -8.18 -2.72 0.34
CA TRP A 87 -6.71 -2.89 0.31
C TRP A 87 -6.31 -4.36 0.28
N SER A 88 -7.27 -5.27 0.33
CA SER A 88 -6.99 -6.71 0.49
C SER A 88 -6.88 -7.42 -0.87
N PRO A 89 -5.91 -8.31 -1.05
CA PRO A 89 -5.78 -9.15 -2.24
C PRO A 89 -6.82 -10.30 -2.26
N PRO A 90 -7.03 -10.97 -3.41
CA PRO A 90 -7.98 -12.07 -3.54
C PRO A 90 -7.86 -13.17 -2.48
N GLU A 91 -6.64 -13.58 -2.11
CA GLU A 91 -6.44 -14.64 -1.12
C GLU A 91 -6.84 -14.23 0.31
N VAL A 92 -6.76 -12.94 0.65
CA VAL A 92 -7.30 -12.41 1.91
C VAL A 92 -8.82 -12.34 1.83
N LEU A 93 -9.36 -11.81 0.72
CA LEU A 93 -10.80 -11.63 0.52
C LEU A 93 -11.58 -12.95 0.56
N LEU A 94 -11.02 -14.00 -0.03
CA LEU A 94 -11.67 -15.31 -0.18
C LEU A 94 -11.35 -16.27 0.96
N TYR A 95 -10.12 -16.22 1.49
CA TYR A 95 -9.61 -17.26 2.40
C TYR A 95 -9.02 -16.71 3.70
N CYS A 96 -9.05 -15.40 3.93
CA CYS A 96 -8.44 -14.76 5.10
C CYS A 96 -6.95 -15.13 5.28
N LYS A 97 -6.23 -15.39 4.18
CA LYS A 97 -4.81 -15.74 4.16
C LYS A 97 -3.95 -14.49 4.03
N PHE A 98 -3.25 -14.14 5.09
CA PHE A 98 -2.33 -13.01 5.16
C PHE A 98 -0.87 -13.50 5.05
N SER A 99 -0.05 -12.69 4.40
CA SER A 99 1.39 -12.86 4.22
C SER A 99 2.05 -11.51 3.95
N SER A 100 3.38 -11.44 3.90
CA SER A 100 4.11 -10.29 3.34
C SER A 100 3.54 -9.88 1.97
N LYS A 101 3.21 -10.85 1.12
CA LYS A 101 2.63 -10.63 -0.22
C LYS A 101 1.24 -10.00 -0.18
N SER A 102 0.50 -10.17 0.91
CA SER A 102 -0.75 -9.43 1.10
C SER A 102 -0.53 -7.97 1.46
N ASP A 103 0.53 -7.66 2.20
CA ASP A 103 0.94 -6.28 2.46
C ASP A 103 1.52 -5.62 1.19
N ILE A 104 2.19 -6.37 0.32
CA ILE A 104 2.66 -5.87 -0.99
C ILE A 104 1.47 -5.39 -1.84
N TRP A 105 0.38 -6.16 -1.89
CA TRP A 105 -0.83 -5.71 -2.58
C TRP A 105 -1.36 -4.40 -1.99
N ALA A 106 -1.45 -4.34 -0.66
CA ALA A 106 -1.92 -3.16 0.07
C ALA A 106 -1.01 -1.94 -0.19
N TYR A 107 0.30 -2.15 -0.32
CA TYR A 107 1.27 -1.12 -0.71
C TYR A 107 0.98 -0.57 -2.11
N GLY A 108 0.67 -1.43 -3.09
CA GLY A 108 0.25 -0.97 -4.42
C GLY A 108 -1.00 -0.09 -4.35
N VAL A 109 -1.98 -0.46 -3.52
CA VAL A 109 -3.18 0.37 -3.27
C VAL A 109 -2.82 1.69 -2.57
N LEU A 110 -1.92 1.68 -1.59
CA LEU A 110 -1.41 2.87 -0.93
C LEU A 110 -0.71 3.81 -1.91
N MET A 111 0.15 3.31 -2.79
CA MET A 111 0.75 4.12 -3.85
C MET A 111 -0.34 4.78 -4.70
N TRP A 112 -1.39 4.04 -5.06
CA TRP A 112 -2.52 4.61 -5.79
C TRP A 112 -3.24 5.70 -4.99
N GLU A 113 -3.43 5.54 -3.68
CA GLU A 113 -3.97 6.60 -2.81
C GLU A 113 -3.07 7.85 -2.85
N VAL A 114 -1.76 7.69 -2.68
CA VAL A 114 -0.77 8.78 -2.73
C VAL A 114 -0.89 9.54 -4.06
N TYR A 115 -0.87 8.82 -5.19
CA TYR A 115 -0.90 9.43 -6.53
C TYR A 115 -2.28 9.93 -6.98
N THR A 116 -3.33 9.61 -6.25
CA THR A 116 -4.66 10.21 -6.43
C THR A 116 -4.97 11.29 -5.40
N LEU A 117 -3.99 11.64 -4.56
CA LEU A 117 -4.14 12.56 -3.45
C LEU A 117 -5.30 12.09 -2.54
N GLY A 118 -5.21 10.86 -2.04
CA GLY A 118 -6.12 10.27 -1.05
C GLY A 118 -7.49 9.85 -1.57
N LYS A 119 -7.68 9.54 -2.86
CA LYS A 119 -8.96 8.94 -3.32
C LYS A 119 -9.25 7.63 -2.62
N LEU A 120 -10.53 7.38 -2.39
CA LEU A 120 -10.98 6.10 -1.87
C LEU A 120 -10.83 5.05 -2.97
N PRO A 121 -10.05 3.98 -2.77
CA PRO A 121 -9.89 2.94 -3.77
C PRO A 121 -11.26 2.32 -4.10
N TYR A 122 -11.59 2.15 -5.37
CA TYR A 122 -12.87 1.58 -5.82
C TYR A 122 -14.12 2.32 -5.29
N GLU A 123 -14.09 3.65 -5.16
CA GLU A 123 -15.13 4.47 -4.50
C GLU A 123 -16.59 4.22 -4.95
N ARG A 124 -16.79 3.68 -6.16
CA ARG A 124 -18.11 3.38 -6.74
C ARG A 124 -18.66 2.00 -6.39
N LEU A 125 -17.87 1.16 -5.74
CA LEU A 125 -18.21 -0.22 -5.40
C LEU A 125 -18.39 -0.36 -3.88
N ASN A 126 -19.35 -1.18 -3.45
CA ASN A 126 -19.45 -1.64 -2.08
C ASN A 126 -18.53 -2.84 -1.82
N ASN A 127 -18.37 -3.26 -0.56
CA ASN A 127 -17.43 -4.33 -0.20
C ASN A 127 -17.73 -5.66 -0.90
N THR A 128 -19.00 -6.03 -1.09
CA THR A 128 -19.38 -7.28 -1.78
C THR A 128 -19.01 -7.22 -3.26
N GLU A 129 -19.23 -6.09 -3.91
CA GLU A 129 -18.85 -5.89 -5.32
C GLU A 129 -17.33 -5.88 -5.50
N ILE A 130 -16.58 -5.34 -4.54
CA ILE A 130 -15.11 -5.35 -4.56
C ILE A 130 -14.58 -6.77 -4.48
N VAL A 131 -15.13 -7.59 -3.57
CA VAL A 131 -14.76 -9.01 -3.47
C VAL A 131 -14.94 -9.71 -4.82
N ASP A 132 -16.12 -9.56 -5.44
CA ASP A 132 -16.39 -10.21 -6.73
C ASP A 132 -15.50 -9.68 -7.87
N GLN A 133 -15.37 -8.36 -8.01
CA GLN A 133 -14.67 -7.78 -9.16
C GLN A 133 -13.15 -7.91 -9.05
N VAL A 134 -12.56 -7.74 -7.87
CA VAL A 134 -11.11 -7.92 -7.67
C VAL A 134 -10.72 -9.37 -7.92
N SER A 135 -11.51 -10.34 -7.46
CA SER A 135 -11.32 -11.76 -7.76
C SER A 135 -11.48 -12.12 -9.23
N ARG A 136 -12.13 -11.27 -10.04
CA ARG A 136 -12.22 -11.41 -11.51
C ARG A 136 -11.16 -10.63 -12.28
N GLY A 137 -10.19 -10.04 -11.59
CA GLY A 137 -9.08 -9.32 -12.23
C GLY A 137 -9.26 -7.80 -12.32
N LEU A 138 -10.28 -7.21 -11.68
CA LEU A 138 -10.36 -5.74 -11.62
C LEU A 138 -9.15 -5.19 -10.86
N ARG A 139 -8.54 -4.15 -11.42
CA ARG A 139 -7.46 -3.36 -10.82
C ARG A 139 -7.78 -1.88 -10.86
N LEU A 140 -7.13 -1.10 -10.00
CA LEU A 140 -7.26 0.36 -9.98
C LEU A 140 -6.65 0.94 -11.26
N PHE A 141 -7.24 2.00 -11.80
CA PHE A 141 -6.75 2.67 -13.00
C PHE A 141 -5.49 3.49 -12.71
N ARG A 142 -4.70 3.82 -13.75
CA ARG A 142 -3.51 4.69 -13.61
C ARG A 142 -3.89 6.12 -13.17
N PRO A 143 -3.44 6.62 -12.01
CA PRO A 143 -3.65 8.00 -11.60
C PRO A 143 -3.06 9.00 -12.60
N GLN A 144 -3.67 10.17 -12.73
CA GLN A 144 -3.20 11.21 -13.67
C GLN A 144 -1.77 11.69 -13.33
N LEU A 145 -1.41 11.73 -12.05
CA LEU A 145 -0.09 12.14 -11.57
C LEU A 145 0.97 11.03 -11.69
N ALA A 146 0.57 9.79 -11.98
CA ALA A 146 1.48 8.67 -12.14
C ALA A 146 1.86 8.49 -13.60
N ASN A 147 3.17 8.48 -13.90
CA ASN A 147 3.67 8.07 -15.21
C ASN A 147 3.62 6.52 -15.35
N GLU A 148 3.98 6.01 -16.53
CA GLU A 148 3.93 4.57 -16.80
C GLU A 148 4.88 3.76 -15.90
N LYS A 149 6.06 4.29 -15.57
CA LYS A 149 7.02 3.61 -14.66
C LYS A 149 6.44 3.45 -13.25
N ILE A 150 5.85 4.52 -12.71
CA ILE A 150 5.19 4.52 -11.40
C ILE A 150 4.02 3.53 -11.38
N TYR A 151 3.19 3.54 -12.43
CA TYR A 151 2.05 2.63 -12.52
C TYR A 151 2.47 1.16 -12.72
N SER A 152 3.59 0.93 -13.39
CA SER A 152 4.22 -0.40 -13.49
C SER A 152 4.57 -0.97 -12.10
N ILE A 153 5.05 -0.13 -11.18
CA ILE A 153 5.31 -0.55 -9.79
C ILE A 153 4.00 -0.89 -9.07
N MET A 154 2.96 -0.06 -9.21
CA MET A 154 1.64 -0.34 -8.60
C MET A 154 1.06 -1.66 -9.10
N THR A 155 1.12 -1.89 -10.41
CA THR A 155 0.53 -3.08 -11.05
C THR A 155 1.32 -4.37 -10.77
N SER A 156 2.65 -4.30 -10.58
CA SER A 156 3.44 -5.47 -10.15
C SER A 156 3.04 -5.96 -8.75
N CYS A 157 2.57 -5.06 -7.89
CA CYS A 157 2.03 -5.39 -6.57
C CYS A 157 0.69 -6.15 -6.65
N TRP A 158 -0.02 -6.07 -7.78
CA TRP A 158 -1.36 -6.64 -7.92
C TRP A 158 -1.42 -7.88 -8.83
N SER A 159 -0.33 -8.65 -8.93
CA SER A 159 -0.40 -9.97 -9.55
C SER A 159 -1.41 -10.86 -8.80
N ASP A 160 -2.21 -11.61 -9.55
CA ASP A 160 -3.16 -12.59 -9.01
C ASP A 160 -2.43 -13.66 -8.19
N LYS A 161 -1.22 -14.05 -8.64
CA LYS A 161 -0.38 -14.99 -7.92
C LYS A 161 0.49 -14.24 -6.92
N ALA A 162 0.33 -14.56 -5.63
CA ALA A 162 1.03 -13.88 -4.55
C ALA A 162 2.56 -14.00 -4.64
N ASP A 163 3.07 -15.14 -5.11
CA ASP A 163 4.49 -15.44 -5.32
C ASP A 163 5.11 -14.69 -6.51
N GLU A 164 4.29 -14.19 -7.46
CA GLU A 164 4.76 -13.33 -8.55
C GLU A 164 4.86 -11.85 -8.15
N ARG A 165 4.36 -11.48 -6.97
CA ARG A 165 4.50 -10.11 -6.44
C ARG A 165 5.91 -9.91 -5.91
N PRO A 166 6.50 -8.70 -6.06
CA PRO A 166 7.84 -8.41 -5.55
C PRO A 166 7.90 -8.50 -4.02
N THR A 167 9.10 -8.50 -3.48
CA THR A 167 9.39 -8.25 -2.05
C THR A 167 9.41 -6.75 -1.77
N PHE A 168 9.30 -6.37 -0.49
CA PHE A 168 9.44 -4.96 -0.14
C PHE A 168 10.86 -4.45 -0.38
N GLN A 169 11.87 -5.31 -0.24
CA GLN A 169 13.25 -4.97 -0.57
C GLN A 169 13.41 -4.61 -2.06
N GLU A 170 12.84 -5.40 -2.97
CA GLU A 170 12.85 -5.11 -4.41
C GLU A 170 12.08 -3.83 -4.74
N LEU A 171 10.93 -3.59 -4.10
CA LEU A 171 10.15 -2.37 -4.28
C LEU A 171 10.91 -1.13 -3.81
N ALA A 172 11.55 -1.18 -2.63
CA ALA A 172 12.31 -0.06 -2.09
C ALA A 172 13.47 0.31 -3.02
N LEU A 173 14.20 -0.67 -3.54
CA LEU A 173 15.26 -0.46 -4.54
C LEU A 173 14.69 0.14 -5.85
N THR A 174 13.61 -0.43 -6.37
CA THR A 174 12.99 0.04 -7.62
C THR A 174 12.52 1.49 -7.51
N VAL A 175 11.90 1.86 -6.38
CA VAL A 175 11.43 3.22 -6.11
C VAL A 175 12.61 4.18 -5.94
N GLN A 176 13.65 3.75 -5.23
CA GLN A 176 14.87 4.54 -5.03
C GLN A 176 15.60 4.82 -6.35
N ASP A 177 15.73 3.83 -7.21
CA ASP A 177 16.35 3.98 -8.54
C ASP A 177 15.54 4.96 -9.40
N LEU A 178 14.20 4.83 -9.39
CA LEU A 178 13.33 5.75 -10.12
C LEU A 178 13.39 7.18 -9.57
N LEU A 179 13.56 7.37 -8.25
CA LEU A 179 13.77 8.69 -7.67
C LEU A 179 15.06 9.34 -8.19
N TYR A 180 16.16 8.59 -8.26
CA TYR A 180 17.42 9.10 -8.80
C TYR A 180 17.31 9.49 -10.28
N GLU A 181 16.50 8.79 -11.07
CA GLU A 181 16.26 9.15 -12.48
C GLU A 181 15.46 10.45 -12.67
N LEU A 182 14.70 10.88 -11.65
CA LEU A 182 13.80 12.03 -11.71
C LEU A 182 14.39 13.30 -11.08
N GLN A 183 15.59 13.22 -10.49
CA GLN A 183 16.35 14.33 -9.91
C GLN A 183 17.36 14.89 -10.91
#